data_AF-A0A519GWM4-F1
#
_entry.id   AF-A0A519GWM4-F1
#
_cell.length_a   1.000
_cell.length_b   1.000
_cell.length_c   1.000
_cell.angle_alpha   90.00
_cell.angle_beta   90.00
_cell.angle_gamma   90.00
#
_symmetry.space_group_name_H-M   'P 1'
#
loop_
_entity.id
_entity.type
_entity.pdbx_description
1 polymer ?
#
loop_
_entity_poly.entity_id
_entity_poly.type
_entity_poly.pdbx_seq_one_letter_code
_entity_poly.pdbx_strand_id
1 'polypeptide(L)'
;TNGHLLADVNGSLTTPWRVLAIGPLKTVMESTLGTDLAAPAVAFDKAKLKPGHASWSWAILKDDATVFDVQKRFVDYAADMGWNYTLVDADWDRKIGDAKMKELADYARTKNVGILAWYNSSGAWNDTEYSPKSALLTKAARAKEFARMKAVGVKGLKVDFFGGDGASMLAYYVDLLKESAQAGFLMNFHGATLPRGWSRTYPNLMTVEAVKGFEFATFDQKDQDPVARHIAMLPFTRNLFDPMDFTPVVFGDIPNIKRATRNGFELGQAVLLLSGIQHYAETPDGMATVPAYVKGLLRELPRHWDEVRFLDGEPGKFAVIARRAGKQWFVAGINADEQPREVS
;
A
#
# COMPACT_ATOMS: atom_id res chain seq x y z
N THR A 1 6.39 23.61 -2.95
CA THR A 1 6.11 23.35 -4.36
C THR A 1 5.60 24.64 -4.96
N ASN A 2 6.28 25.21 -5.97
CA ASN A 2 5.94 26.55 -6.51
C ASN A 2 4.61 26.58 -7.30
N GLY A 3 3.70 25.62 -7.05
CA GLY A 3 2.34 25.58 -7.60
C GLY A 3 2.21 25.31 -9.10
N HIS A 4 3.30 25.14 -9.85
CA HIS A 4 3.23 24.95 -11.29
C HIS A 4 2.45 23.69 -11.67
N LEU A 5 1.40 23.90 -12.47
CA LEU A 5 0.55 22.85 -13.03
C LEU A 5 1.20 22.21 -14.26
N LEU A 6 1.60 23.03 -15.24
CA LEU A 6 2.19 22.58 -16.48
C LEU A 6 3.72 22.50 -16.37
N ALA A 7 4.31 21.61 -17.18
CA ALA A 7 5.76 21.56 -17.34
C ALA A 7 6.26 22.80 -18.07
N ASP A 8 7.32 23.39 -17.56
CA ASP A 8 8.06 24.49 -18.20
C ASP A 8 9.45 23.97 -18.60
N VAL A 9 9.79 24.09 -19.88
CA VAL A 9 11.02 23.53 -20.45
C VAL A 9 11.66 24.54 -21.40
N ASN A 10 12.92 24.86 -21.13
CA ASN A 10 13.78 25.57 -22.07
C ASN A 10 14.47 24.56 -22.99
N GLY A 11 14.12 24.56 -24.27
CA GLY A 11 14.70 23.66 -25.29
C GLY A 11 13.83 22.45 -25.61
N SER A 12 14.43 21.27 -25.80
CA SER A 12 13.71 20.06 -26.21
C SER A 12 12.98 19.40 -25.03
N LEU A 13 11.71 19.03 -25.26
CA LEU A 13 10.89 18.30 -24.30
C LEU A 13 10.71 16.83 -24.73
N THR A 14 11.02 15.90 -23.83
CA THR A 14 10.56 14.51 -23.93
C THR A 14 9.33 14.35 -23.06
N THR A 15 8.23 13.91 -23.65
CA THR A 15 6.98 13.70 -22.89
C THR A 15 6.91 12.29 -22.32
N PRO A 16 6.10 12.05 -21.26
CA PRO A 16 5.81 10.69 -20.82
C PRO A 16 5.15 9.84 -21.91
N TRP A 17 5.31 8.52 -21.83
CA TRP A 17 4.61 7.60 -22.71
C TRP A 17 3.08 7.72 -22.59
N ARG A 18 2.39 7.60 -23.71
CA ARG A 18 0.94 7.36 -23.76
C ARG A 18 0.77 5.90 -24.13
N VAL A 19 0.18 5.13 -23.24
CA VAL A 19 0.15 3.66 -23.32
C VAL A 19 -1.24 3.21 -23.73
N LEU A 20 -1.30 2.38 -24.77
CA LEU A 20 -2.50 1.68 -25.21
C LEU A 20 -2.25 0.17 -25.10
N ALA A 21 -2.87 -0.49 -24.12
CA ALA A 21 -2.86 -1.94 -24.00
C ALA A 21 -4.11 -2.49 -24.71
N ILE A 22 -3.92 -3.18 -25.84
CA ILE A 22 -5.02 -3.62 -26.72
C ILE A 22 -4.91 -5.13 -26.94
N GLY A 23 -6.01 -5.84 -26.72
CA GLY A 23 -6.11 -7.27 -26.98
C GLY A 23 -7.23 -7.92 -26.16
N PRO A 24 -7.38 -9.25 -26.25
CA PRO A 24 -8.21 -10.01 -25.31
C PRO A 24 -7.80 -9.74 -23.86
N LEU A 25 -8.72 -9.92 -22.90
CA LEU A 25 -8.46 -9.66 -21.47
C LEU A 25 -7.19 -10.35 -20.98
N LYS A 26 -6.96 -11.61 -21.36
CA LYS A 26 -5.74 -12.35 -21.00
C LYS A 26 -4.46 -11.63 -21.41
N THR A 27 -4.43 -11.04 -22.62
CA THR A 27 -3.27 -10.29 -23.12
C THR A 27 -3.03 -9.02 -22.31
N VAL A 28 -4.10 -8.30 -21.95
CA VAL A 28 -4.01 -7.07 -21.16
C VAL A 28 -3.60 -7.38 -19.72
N MET A 29 -4.22 -8.37 -19.09
CA MET A 29 -4.02 -8.75 -17.69
C MET A 29 -2.65 -9.36 -17.38
N GLU A 30 -1.99 -9.93 -18.39
CA GLU A 30 -0.63 -10.49 -18.27
C GLU A 30 0.44 -9.56 -18.84
N SER A 31 0.07 -8.33 -19.23
CA SER A 31 0.97 -7.37 -19.84
C SER A 31 1.87 -6.69 -18.82
N THR A 32 3.13 -6.49 -19.19
CA THR A 32 4.12 -5.72 -18.42
C THR A 32 4.31 -4.29 -18.94
N LEU A 33 3.47 -3.83 -19.88
CA LEU A 33 3.63 -2.55 -20.59
C LEU A 33 3.81 -1.34 -19.67
N GLY A 34 3.09 -1.28 -18.55
CA GLY A 34 3.22 -0.17 -17.60
C GLY A 34 4.60 -0.11 -16.92
N THR A 35 5.29 -1.25 -16.81
CA THR A 35 6.67 -1.30 -16.34
C THR A 35 7.70 -1.25 -17.47
N ASP A 36 7.46 -1.88 -18.62
CA ASP A 36 8.43 -1.96 -19.75
C ASP A 36 8.84 -0.60 -20.29
N LEU A 37 7.93 0.38 -20.23
CA LEU A 37 8.12 1.75 -20.69
C LEU A 37 8.69 2.68 -19.60
N ALA A 38 8.74 2.24 -18.34
CA ALA A 38 9.32 3.02 -17.26
C ALA A 38 10.85 3.07 -17.35
N ALA A 39 11.45 4.12 -16.79
CA ALA A 39 12.89 4.27 -16.78
C ALA A 39 13.57 3.14 -15.98
N PRO A 40 14.83 2.78 -16.29
CA PRO A 40 15.60 1.81 -15.53
C PRO A 40 15.65 2.14 -14.03
N ALA A 41 15.78 1.11 -13.20
CA ALA A 41 15.90 1.25 -11.76
C ALA A 41 17.12 2.11 -11.38
N VAL A 42 16.91 3.07 -10.46
CA VAL A 42 18.01 3.76 -9.79
C VAL A 42 18.74 2.80 -8.84
N ALA A 43 19.97 3.15 -8.47
CA ALA A 43 20.71 2.38 -7.48
C ALA A 43 19.97 2.37 -6.14
N PHE A 44 19.76 1.17 -5.61
CA PHE A 44 19.17 0.95 -4.29
C PHE A 44 19.84 -0.25 -3.62
N ASP A 45 19.98 -0.19 -2.31
CA ASP A 45 20.55 -1.27 -1.53
C ASP A 45 19.60 -2.49 -1.56
N LYS A 46 20.02 -3.54 -2.28
CA LYS A 46 19.24 -4.77 -2.43
C LYS A 46 18.93 -5.43 -1.08
N ALA A 47 19.76 -5.25 -0.06
CA ALA A 47 19.50 -5.77 1.28
C ALA A 47 18.34 -5.05 1.98
N LYS A 48 17.98 -3.83 1.52
CA LYS A 48 16.85 -3.05 2.01
C LYS A 48 15.60 -3.20 1.15
N LEU A 49 15.71 -3.76 -0.05
CA LEU A 49 14.56 -4.09 -0.88
C LEU A 49 13.81 -5.27 -0.26
N LYS A 50 12.84 -4.93 0.60
CA LYS A 50 12.09 -5.91 1.38
C LYS A 50 10.59 -5.69 1.25
N PRO A 51 9.96 -6.19 0.17
CA PRO A 51 8.52 -6.39 0.13
C PRO A 51 8.06 -7.22 1.33
N GLY A 52 6.80 -7.07 1.74
CA GLY A 52 6.33 -7.72 2.95
C GLY A 52 4.84 -7.51 3.22
N HIS A 53 4.39 -8.10 4.32
CA HIS A 53 3.05 -7.86 4.85
C HIS A 53 3.13 -7.00 6.10
N ALA A 54 2.07 -6.23 6.35
CA ALA A 54 2.02 -5.28 7.45
C ALA A 54 0.71 -5.39 8.23
N SER A 55 0.82 -5.39 9.56
CA SER A 55 -0.33 -5.10 10.43
C SER A 55 -0.53 -3.58 10.51
N TRP A 56 -1.79 -3.14 10.57
CA TRP A 56 -2.12 -1.72 10.61
C TRP A 56 -3.36 -1.45 11.48
N SER A 57 -3.17 -0.72 12.59
CA SER A 57 -4.25 -0.51 13.56
C SER A 57 -5.34 0.43 13.07
N TRP A 58 -4.97 1.47 12.34
CA TRP A 58 -5.89 2.55 11.98
C TRP A 58 -7.02 2.11 11.05
N ALA A 59 -6.77 1.11 10.18
CA ALA A 59 -7.75 0.62 9.21
C ALA A 59 -9.12 0.33 9.83
N ILE A 60 -9.16 -0.31 11.01
CA ILE A 60 -10.39 -0.59 11.77
C ILE A 60 -10.51 0.28 13.02
N LEU A 61 -9.42 0.49 13.76
CA LEU A 61 -9.47 1.12 15.11
C LEU A 61 -9.37 2.65 15.09
N LYS A 62 -9.07 3.26 13.94
CA LYS A 62 -9.05 4.72 13.72
C LYS A 62 -8.05 5.49 14.61
N ASP A 63 -8.24 6.80 14.71
CA ASP A 63 -7.24 7.76 15.20
C ASP A 63 -6.83 7.54 16.66
N ASP A 64 -7.74 7.04 17.49
CA ASP A 64 -7.49 6.76 18.92
C ASP A 64 -6.56 5.55 19.12
N ALA A 65 -6.35 4.77 18.07
CA ALA A 65 -5.46 3.62 18.10
C ALA A 65 -3.97 3.98 17.94
N THR A 66 -3.62 5.22 17.58
CA THR A 66 -2.22 5.67 17.50
C THR A 66 -1.66 5.98 18.90
N VAL A 67 -1.58 4.94 19.73
CA VAL A 67 -1.01 4.97 21.08
C VAL A 67 -0.09 3.76 21.29
N PHE A 68 0.97 3.95 22.08
CA PHE A 68 2.08 3.00 22.19
C PHE A 68 1.64 1.55 22.46
N ASP A 69 0.74 1.33 23.42
CA ASP A 69 0.34 -0.03 23.81
C ASP A 69 -0.43 -0.77 22.70
N VAL A 70 -1.26 -0.05 21.94
CA VAL A 70 -1.93 -0.62 20.77
C VAL A 70 -0.91 -0.97 19.70
N GLN A 71 0.06 -0.09 19.44
CA GLN A 71 1.11 -0.36 18.45
C GLN A 71 1.98 -1.56 18.84
N LYS A 72 2.32 -1.68 20.12
CA LYS A 72 3.04 -2.85 20.66
C LYS A 72 2.26 -4.15 20.46
N ARG A 73 0.93 -4.11 20.67
CA ARG A 73 0.03 -5.24 20.39
C ARG A 73 -0.01 -5.60 18.90
N PHE A 74 0.00 -4.61 18.02
CA PHE A 74 0.04 -4.83 16.56
C PHE A 74 1.40 -5.35 16.07
N VAL A 75 2.50 -5.03 16.77
CA VAL A 75 3.81 -5.66 16.56
C VAL A 75 3.77 -7.13 16.97
N ASP A 76 3.16 -7.46 18.12
CA ASP A 76 2.99 -8.84 18.55
C ASP A 76 2.13 -9.65 17.56
N TYR A 77 1.09 -9.02 17.03
CA TYR A 77 0.25 -9.57 15.98
C TYR A 77 1.03 -9.83 14.68
N ALA A 78 1.79 -8.85 14.19
CA ALA A 78 2.62 -9.05 13.00
C ALA A 78 3.64 -10.18 13.21
N ALA A 79 4.27 -10.24 14.38
CA ALA A 79 5.21 -11.29 14.73
C ALA A 79 4.54 -12.68 14.76
N ASP A 80 3.35 -12.79 15.35
CA ASP A 80 2.57 -14.01 15.31
C ASP A 80 2.27 -14.38 13.85
N MET A 81 1.80 -13.45 13.02
CA MET A 81 1.52 -13.72 11.60
C MET A 81 2.77 -13.96 10.72
N GLY A 82 3.98 -13.84 11.28
CA GLY A 82 5.22 -13.85 10.51
C GLY A 82 5.31 -12.72 9.49
N TRP A 83 4.54 -11.65 9.68
CA TRP A 83 4.53 -10.47 8.84
C TRP A 83 5.73 -9.57 9.13
N ASN A 84 6.10 -8.78 8.14
CA ASN A 84 7.37 -8.06 8.13
C ASN A 84 7.28 -6.73 8.88
N TYR A 85 6.08 -6.13 8.92
CA TYR A 85 5.93 -4.75 9.32
C TYR A 85 4.72 -4.49 10.22
N THR A 86 4.80 -3.38 10.95
CA THR A 86 3.65 -2.72 11.58
C THR A 86 3.70 -1.24 11.22
N LEU A 87 2.59 -0.71 10.71
CA LEU A 87 2.44 0.71 10.41
C LEU A 87 1.84 1.46 11.61
N VAL A 88 2.56 2.48 12.07
CA VAL A 88 2.08 3.47 13.05
C VAL A 88 1.59 4.69 12.29
N ASP A 89 0.30 4.97 12.38
CA ASP A 89 -0.37 5.97 11.55
C ASP A 89 -0.26 7.40 12.11
N ALA A 90 -1.09 8.32 11.61
CA ALA A 90 -1.07 9.75 11.90
C ALA A 90 -0.99 10.11 13.39
N ASP A 91 -0.35 11.25 13.65
CA ASP A 91 -0.10 11.87 14.96
C ASP A 91 0.82 11.07 15.90
N TRP A 92 1.56 10.08 15.39
CA TRP A 92 2.51 9.33 16.20
C TRP A 92 3.55 10.22 16.89
N ASP A 93 3.97 11.32 16.26
CA ASP A 93 4.95 12.26 16.83
C ASP A 93 4.40 13.03 18.04
N ARG A 94 3.09 13.28 18.06
CA ARG A 94 2.38 13.96 19.15
C ARG A 94 1.93 12.99 20.25
N LYS A 95 1.38 11.84 19.86
CA LYS A 95 0.76 10.85 20.76
C LYS A 95 1.75 9.85 21.35
N ILE A 96 2.83 9.53 20.63
CA ILE A 96 3.84 8.54 21.04
C ILE A 96 5.20 9.22 21.26
N GLY A 97 5.64 10.04 20.29
CA GLY A 97 6.91 10.75 20.33
C GLY A 97 8.14 9.86 20.08
N ASP A 98 9.28 10.49 19.78
CA ASP A 98 10.49 9.80 19.30
C ASP A 98 11.05 8.76 20.26
N ALA A 99 11.05 9.05 21.56
CA ALA A 99 11.61 8.15 22.57
C ALA A 99 10.85 6.81 22.60
N LYS A 100 9.52 6.87 22.66
CA LYS A 100 8.68 5.66 22.63
C LYS A 100 8.59 5.04 21.25
N MET A 101 8.64 5.83 20.18
CA MET A 101 8.71 5.27 18.82
C MET A 101 10.01 4.47 18.63
N LYS A 102 11.12 4.93 19.20
CA LYS A 102 12.38 4.19 19.23
C LYS A 102 12.28 2.93 20.08
N GLU A 103 11.69 3.02 21.27
CA GLU A 103 11.42 1.86 22.12
C GLU A 103 10.58 0.81 21.38
N LEU A 104 9.54 1.22 20.67
CA LEU A 104 8.71 0.35 19.85
C LEU A 104 9.51 -0.30 18.72
N ALA A 105 10.35 0.47 18.02
CA ALA A 105 11.20 -0.04 16.95
C ALA A 105 12.29 -1.00 17.46
N ASP A 106 12.84 -0.76 18.65
CA ASP A 106 13.75 -1.68 19.35
C ASP A 106 13.01 -2.98 19.73
N TYR A 107 11.81 -2.88 20.30
CA TYR A 107 10.98 -4.03 20.62
C TYR A 107 10.60 -4.86 19.40
N ALA A 108 10.09 -4.22 18.35
CA ALA A 108 9.69 -4.87 17.10
C ALA A 108 10.86 -5.62 16.44
N ARG A 109 12.08 -5.08 16.53
CA ARG A 109 13.29 -5.74 16.05
C ARG A 109 13.56 -7.07 16.75
N THR A 110 13.30 -7.18 18.06
CA THR A 110 13.43 -8.46 18.79
C THR A 110 12.49 -9.55 18.25
N LYS A 111 11.45 -9.14 17.52
CA LYS A 111 10.45 -9.99 16.90
C LYS A 111 10.57 -10.09 15.37
N ASN A 112 11.65 -9.57 14.79
CA ASN A 112 11.85 -9.46 13.34
C ASN A 112 10.77 -8.67 12.60
N VAL A 113 10.12 -7.72 13.29
CA VAL A 113 9.14 -6.79 12.70
C VAL A 113 9.77 -5.41 12.54
N GLY A 114 9.56 -4.79 11.38
CA GLY A 114 9.95 -3.42 11.10
C GLY A 114 8.81 -2.43 11.36
N ILE A 115 9.13 -1.27 11.93
CA ILE A 115 8.15 -0.19 12.06
C ILE A 115 8.14 0.68 10.81
N LEU A 116 6.94 0.98 10.30
CA LEU A 116 6.68 2.01 9.30
C LEU A 116 6.00 3.20 10.00
N ALA A 117 6.34 4.42 9.57
CA ALA A 117 5.80 5.64 10.17
C ALA A 117 5.03 6.49 9.14
N TRP A 118 3.85 6.97 9.53
CA TRP A 118 3.07 7.88 8.70
C TRP A 118 3.61 9.31 8.74
N TYR A 119 3.50 10.02 7.62
CA TYR A 119 3.85 11.43 7.44
C TYR A 119 2.82 12.15 6.58
N ASN A 120 2.57 13.40 6.95
CA ASN A 120 1.77 14.29 6.12
C ASN A 120 2.69 15.01 5.13
N SER A 121 2.50 14.78 3.82
CA SER A 121 3.26 15.48 2.79
C SER A 121 2.97 16.98 2.77
N SER A 122 1.81 17.39 3.33
CA SER A 122 1.23 18.70 3.12
C SER A 122 2.03 19.86 3.72
N GLY A 123 2.01 20.96 2.99
CA GLY A 123 2.39 22.29 3.45
C GLY A 123 1.18 23.21 3.42
N ALA A 124 1.30 24.33 2.71
CA ALA A 124 0.24 25.34 2.60
C ALA A 124 -0.85 25.03 1.56
N TRP A 125 -0.85 23.84 0.92
CA TRP A 125 -1.82 23.50 -0.15
C TRP A 125 -3.09 22.79 0.34
N ASN A 126 -3.15 22.42 1.61
CA ASN A 126 -4.37 21.90 2.22
C ASN A 126 -4.40 22.14 3.74
N ASP A 127 -5.58 21.94 4.31
CA ASP A 127 -5.88 22.22 5.72
C ASP A 127 -5.85 20.96 6.60
N THR A 128 -5.24 19.86 6.14
CA THR A 128 -5.13 18.63 6.95
C THR A 128 -4.37 18.90 8.24
N GLU A 129 -4.86 18.41 9.38
CA GLU A 129 -4.33 18.75 10.71
C GLU A 129 -3.35 17.71 11.28
N TYR A 130 -3.34 16.52 10.67
CA TYR A 130 -2.56 15.36 11.07
C TYR A 130 -1.05 15.59 10.95
N SER A 131 -0.31 15.07 11.94
CA SER A 131 1.13 15.23 12.11
C SER A 131 1.90 13.93 11.88
N PRO A 132 3.19 13.97 11.47
CA PRO A 132 4.05 15.13 11.20
C PRO A 132 3.70 15.86 9.89
N LYS A 133 3.30 17.14 9.98
CA LYS A 133 3.02 18.02 8.82
C LYS A 133 4.20 18.91 8.48
N SER A 134 4.37 19.21 7.20
CA SER A 134 5.43 20.08 6.66
C SER A 134 6.88 19.61 6.88
N ALA A 135 7.10 18.42 7.44
CA ALA A 135 8.43 17.89 7.75
C ALA A 135 9.24 17.47 6.50
N LEU A 136 8.57 17.29 5.36
CA LEU A 136 9.16 16.73 4.13
C LEU A 136 9.24 17.72 2.96
N LEU A 137 8.91 19.00 3.16
CA LEU A 137 8.71 19.96 2.06
C LEU A 137 9.98 20.31 1.28
N THR A 138 11.11 20.45 1.97
CA THR A 138 12.38 20.88 1.36
C THR A 138 13.42 19.77 1.47
N LYS A 139 14.40 19.76 0.57
CA LYS A 139 15.52 18.81 0.61
C LYS A 139 16.23 18.80 1.97
N ALA A 140 16.46 19.98 2.56
CA ALA A 140 17.09 20.08 3.88
C ALA A 140 16.21 19.49 4.98
N ALA A 141 14.89 19.74 4.94
CA ALA A 141 13.95 19.17 5.90
C ALA A 141 13.87 17.63 5.76
N ARG A 142 13.74 17.12 4.53
CA ARG A 142 13.77 15.68 4.25
C ARG A 142 15.05 15.01 4.74
N ALA A 143 16.22 15.58 4.47
CA ALA A 143 17.48 15.03 4.93
C ALA A 143 17.56 14.95 6.46
N LYS A 144 17.14 16.01 7.16
CA LYS A 144 17.05 16.03 8.64
C LYS A 144 16.08 14.95 9.13
N GLU A 145 14.93 14.84 8.50
CA GLU A 145 13.88 13.92 8.92
C GLU A 145 14.25 12.46 8.69
N PHE A 146 14.87 12.16 7.55
CA PHE A 146 15.42 10.85 7.24
C PHE A 146 16.53 10.44 8.22
N ALA A 147 17.41 11.38 8.61
CA ALA A 147 18.41 11.11 9.64
C ALA A 147 17.76 10.82 11.01
N ARG A 148 16.74 11.62 11.40
CA ARG A 148 15.96 11.42 12.63
C ARG A 148 15.30 10.05 12.65
N MET A 149 14.60 9.69 11.57
CA MET A 149 13.89 8.42 11.45
C MET A 149 14.82 7.21 11.42
N LYS A 150 16.01 7.35 10.83
CA LYS A 150 17.03 6.30 10.85
C LYS A 150 17.53 6.05 12.28
N ALA A 151 17.68 7.10 13.09
CA ALA A 151 18.07 7.00 14.49
C ALA A 151 16.97 6.39 15.37
N VAL A 152 15.70 6.69 15.08
CA VAL A 152 14.53 6.02 15.70
C VAL A 152 14.47 4.54 15.31
N GLY A 153 14.87 4.20 14.08
CA GLY A 153 15.02 2.81 13.62
C GLY A 153 13.89 2.30 12.73
N VAL A 154 13.01 3.19 12.24
CA VAL A 154 11.93 2.86 11.30
C VAL A 154 12.50 2.38 9.96
N LYS A 155 11.71 1.59 9.21
CA LYS A 155 12.13 0.93 7.95
C LYS A 155 11.58 1.59 6.70
N GLY A 156 10.51 2.36 6.84
CA GLY A 156 9.85 3.02 5.73
C GLY A 156 8.82 4.02 6.20
N LEU A 157 8.35 4.83 5.25
CA LEU A 157 7.41 5.91 5.48
C LEU A 157 6.15 5.72 4.63
N LYS A 158 4.98 5.92 5.23
CA LYS A 158 3.73 6.16 4.51
C LYS A 158 3.52 7.67 4.43
N VAL A 159 3.56 8.26 3.25
CA VAL A 159 3.46 9.72 3.07
C VAL A 159 2.16 10.06 2.37
N ASP A 160 1.41 11.03 2.90
CA ASP A 160 0.00 11.23 2.57
C ASP A 160 -0.36 12.67 2.16
N PHE A 161 -1.55 12.89 1.60
CA PHE A 161 -2.16 14.19 1.31
C PHE A 161 -1.39 15.11 0.35
N PHE A 162 -0.93 14.55 -0.77
CA PHE A 162 -0.28 15.32 -1.82
C PHE A 162 -1.27 16.27 -2.52
N GLY A 163 -0.74 17.35 -3.10
CA GLY A 163 -1.55 18.41 -3.72
C GLY A 163 -1.94 18.20 -5.19
N GLY A 164 -1.96 16.96 -5.69
CA GLY A 164 -2.40 16.61 -7.06
C GLY A 164 -1.30 16.32 -8.09
N ASP A 165 -1.63 16.50 -9.37
CA ASP A 165 -0.86 16.00 -10.52
C ASP A 165 -0.02 17.06 -11.25
N GLY A 166 0.05 18.28 -10.70
CA GLY A 166 0.84 19.37 -11.30
C GLY A 166 2.33 19.04 -11.36
N ALA A 167 3.04 19.60 -12.35
CA ALA A 167 4.46 19.36 -12.57
C ALA A 167 5.32 19.57 -11.30
N SER A 168 5.02 20.58 -10.50
CA SER A 168 5.73 20.83 -9.24
C SER A 168 5.50 19.74 -8.17
N MET A 169 4.35 19.09 -8.17
CA MET A 169 4.03 17.99 -7.26
C MET A 169 4.69 16.69 -7.74
N LEU A 170 4.66 16.41 -9.04
CA LEU A 170 5.40 15.28 -9.64
C LEU A 170 6.90 15.36 -9.34
N ALA A 171 7.50 16.56 -9.42
CA ALA A 171 8.87 16.78 -9.00
C ALA A 171 9.08 16.44 -7.51
N TYR A 172 8.14 16.83 -6.64
CA TYR A 172 8.20 16.52 -5.21
C TYR A 172 8.13 15.02 -4.92
N TYR A 173 7.26 14.26 -5.59
CA TYR A 173 7.25 12.79 -5.48
C TYR A 173 8.61 12.19 -5.89
N VAL A 174 9.16 12.64 -7.02
CA VAL A 174 10.45 12.14 -7.53
C VAL A 174 11.59 12.46 -6.58
N ASP A 175 11.62 13.66 -6.01
CA ASP A 175 12.62 14.04 -5.00
C ASP A 175 12.51 13.17 -3.75
N LEU A 176 11.29 12.96 -3.24
CA LEU A 176 11.04 12.06 -2.11
C LEU A 176 11.55 10.66 -2.39
N LEU A 177 11.25 10.08 -3.56
CA LEU A 177 11.69 8.74 -3.94
C LEU A 177 13.20 8.63 -4.03
N LYS A 178 13.87 9.58 -4.69
CA LYS A 178 15.34 9.58 -4.84
C LYS A 178 16.05 9.71 -3.50
N GLU A 179 15.62 10.66 -2.68
CA GLU A 179 16.29 10.95 -1.41
C GLU A 179 15.99 9.87 -0.35
N SER A 180 14.78 9.31 -0.33
CA SER A 180 14.45 8.17 0.53
C SER A 180 15.18 6.90 0.11
N ALA A 181 15.39 6.67 -1.19
CA ALA A 181 16.20 5.56 -1.69
C ALA A 181 17.65 5.65 -1.18
N GLN A 182 18.24 6.84 -1.22
CA GLN A 182 19.60 7.11 -0.69
C GLN A 182 19.67 6.92 0.83
N ALA A 183 18.63 7.34 1.56
CA ALA A 183 18.53 7.10 3.00
C ALA A 183 18.25 5.63 3.35
N GLY A 184 17.71 4.85 2.40
CA GLY A 184 17.37 3.45 2.53
C GLY A 184 15.99 3.21 3.17
N PHE A 185 15.02 4.09 2.93
CA PHE A 185 13.65 3.92 3.36
C PHE A 185 12.78 3.33 2.26
N LEU A 186 11.90 2.41 2.65
CA LEU A 186 10.77 1.97 1.85
C LEU A 186 9.68 3.03 1.86
N MET A 187 8.99 3.23 0.74
CA MET A 187 7.98 4.27 0.59
C MET A 187 6.61 3.68 0.23
N ASN A 188 5.59 4.23 0.87
CA ASN A 188 4.18 4.07 0.54
C ASN A 188 3.58 5.48 0.37
N PHE A 189 2.84 5.73 -0.72
CA PHE A 189 2.18 7.03 -0.93
C PHE A 189 0.66 6.91 -0.88
N HIS A 190 0.02 7.68 0.00
CA HIS A 190 -1.44 7.83 0.12
C HIS A 190 -1.87 9.25 -0.26
N GLY A 191 -3.17 9.46 -0.51
CA GLY A 191 -3.67 10.75 -0.98
C GLY A 191 -2.88 11.23 -2.21
N ALA A 192 -2.60 10.28 -3.12
CA ALA A 192 -1.52 10.38 -4.10
C ALA A 192 -1.98 10.18 -5.55
N THR A 193 -1.08 10.55 -6.47
CA THR A 193 -1.24 10.32 -7.90
C THR A 193 -0.97 8.86 -8.30
N LEU A 194 -1.38 8.45 -9.50
CA LEU A 194 -1.03 7.14 -10.05
C LEU A 194 0.50 7.02 -10.30
N PRO A 195 1.19 5.94 -9.87
CA PRO A 195 2.65 5.87 -9.95
C PRO A 195 3.22 5.64 -11.35
N ARG A 196 2.47 5.08 -12.31
CA ARG A 196 2.87 5.02 -13.73
C ARG A 196 4.23 4.36 -13.94
N GLY A 197 4.46 3.21 -13.31
CA GLY A 197 5.70 2.43 -13.40
C GLY A 197 6.85 2.90 -12.49
N TRP A 198 6.61 3.85 -11.58
CA TRP A 198 7.63 4.32 -10.63
C TRP A 198 8.23 3.23 -9.76
N SER A 199 7.51 2.14 -9.48
CA SER A 199 8.04 0.99 -8.71
C SER A 199 9.22 0.31 -9.43
N ARG A 200 9.28 0.33 -10.77
CA ARG A 200 10.44 -0.13 -11.55
C ARG A 200 11.61 0.85 -11.42
N THR A 201 11.35 2.15 -11.60
CA THR A 201 12.39 3.19 -11.61
C THR A 201 12.96 3.43 -10.21
N TYR A 202 12.12 3.35 -9.18
CA TYR A 202 12.46 3.58 -7.77
C TYR A 202 12.10 2.33 -6.96
N PRO A 203 13.03 1.36 -6.83
CA PRO A 203 12.75 0.09 -6.18
C PRO A 203 12.31 0.21 -4.73
N ASN A 204 12.55 1.34 -4.08
CA ASN A 204 12.11 1.60 -2.72
C ASN A 204 10.63 2.02 -2.61
N LEU A 205 9.97 2.36 -3.72
CA LEU A 205 8.52 2.56 -3.76
C LEU A 205 7.82 1.20 -3.70
N MET A 206 7.26 0.87 -2.54
CA MET A 206 6.59 -0.40 -2.31
C MET A 206 5.17 -0.40 -2.84
N THR A 207 4.46 0.71 -2.65
CA THR A 207 3.06 0.79 -3.05
C THR A 207 2.56 2.23 -3.05
N VAL A 208 1.39 2.43 -3.66
CA VAL A 208 0.66 3.70 -3.68
C VAL A 208 -0.81 3.39 -3.52
N GLU A 209 -1.57 4.24 -2.83
CA GLU A 209 -3.03 4.15 -2.75
C GLU A 209 -3.67 4.47 -4.12
N ALA A 210 -3.85 5.76 -4.45
CA ALA A 210 -4.46 6.25 -5.68
C ALA A 210 -5.74 5.47 -6.09
N VAL A 211 -6.55 5.11 -5.09
CA VAL A 211 -7.77 4.32 -5.21
C VAL A 211 -8.69 4.71 -4.06
N LYS A 212 -10.00 4.56 -4.23
CA LYS A 212 -10.88 4.46 -3.05
C LYS A 212 -10.52 3.16 -2.33
N GLY A 213 -9.66 3.23 -1.32
CA GLY A 213 -9.20 2.08 -0.55
C GLY A 213 -10.29 1.52 0.37
N PHE A 214 -9.95 0.46 1.10
CA PHE A 214 -10.83 -0.13 2.11
C PHE A 214 -11.27 0.88 3.17
N GLU A 215 -10.50 1.94 3.42
CA GLU A 215 -10.89 3.01 4.35
C GLU A 215 -12.25 3.63 4.03
N PHE A 216 -12.60 3.84 2.75
CA PHE A 216 -13.90 4.39 2.35
C PHE A 216 -15.04 3.46 2.75
N ALA A 217 -14.82 2.16 2.61
CA ALA A 217 -15.73 1.11 3.05
C ALA A 217 -15.89 1.04 4.59
N THR A 218 -15.06 1.74 5.36
CA THR A 218 -15.22 1.89 6.82
C THR A 218 -15.80 3.23 7.24
N PHE A 219 -15.80 4.24 6.35
CA PHE A 219 -16.30 5.58 6.66
C PHE A 219 -17.80 5.69 6.45
N ASP A 220 -18.32 5.09 5.38
CA ASP A 220 -19.70 5.29 4.96
C ASP A 220 -20.26 4.01 4.31
N GLN A 221 -21.48 3.66 4.68
CA GLN A 221 -22.19 2.51 4.11
C GLN A 221 -22.35 2.65 2.58
N LYS A 222 -22.46 3.88 2.06
CA LYS A 222 -22.62 4.13 0.63
C LYS A 222 -21.43 3.63 -0.21
N ASP A 223 -20.22 3.62 0.35
CA ASP A 223 -19.02 3.11 -0.31
C ASP A 223 -18.83 1.61 0.00
N GLN A 224 -19.37 1.14 1.14
CA GLN A 224 -19.36 -0.28 1.48
C GLN A 224 -20.33 -1.14 0.65
N ASP A 225 -21.54 -0.66 0.39
CA ASP A 225 -22.56 -1.40 -0.38
C ASP A 225 -22.05 -1.85 -1.77
N PRO A 226 -21.37 -1.00 -2.57
CA PRO A 226 -20.82 -1.39 -3.86
C PRO A 226 -19.39 -1.95 -3.79
N VAL A 227 -18.80 -2.14 -2.61
CA VAL A 227 -17.36 -2.43 -2.46
C VAL A 227 -16.91 -3.67 -3.25
N ALA A 228 -17.74 -4.70 -3.32
CA ALA A 228 -17.40 -5.94 -4.02
C ALA A 228 -17.18 -5.68 -5.52
N ARG A 229 -18.06 -4.89 -6.15
CA ARG A 229 -17.94 -4.53 -7.57
C ARG A 229 -16.77 -3.59 -7.81
N HIS A 230 -16.51 -2.66 -6.88
CA HIS A 230 -15.33 -1.81 -6.92
C HIS A 230 -14.06 -2.66 -6.92
N ILE A 231 -13.90 -3.59 -5.97
CA ILE A 231 -12.75 -4.49 -5.88
C ILE A 231 -12.62 -5.36 -7.14
N ALA A 232 -13.72 -5.90 -7.67
CA ALA A 232 -13.71 -6.69 -8.90
C ALA A 232 -13.34 -5.88 -10.16
N MET A 233 -13.29 -4.55 -10.10
CA MET A 233 -12.80 -3.70 -11.19
C MET A 233 -11.29 -3.45 -11.11
N LEU A 234 -10.70 -3.47 -9.90
CA LEU A 234 -9.34 -2.99 -9.65
C LEU A 234 -8.25 -3.78 -10.41
N PRO A 235 -8.28 -5.12 -10.52
CA PRO A 235 -7.27 -5.87 -11.26
C PRO A 235 -7.19 -5.47 -12.74
N PHE A 236 -8.30 -5.04 -13.32
CA PHE A 236 -8.42 -4.66 -14.74
C PHE A 236 -8.08 -3.20 -15.00
N THR A 237 -7.94 -2.39 -13.94
CA THR A 237 -7.80 -0.94 -14.04
C THR A 237 -6.65 -0.44 -13.17
N ARG A 238 -6.94 0.01 -11.94
CA ARG A 238 -5.96 0.67 -11.07
C ARG A 238 -4.77 -0.22 -10.71
N ASN A 239 -4.97 -1.51 -10.51
CA ASN A 239 -3.92 -2.45 -10.08
C ASN A 239 -3.37 -3.30 -11.24
N LEU A 240 -3.74 -2.96 -12.48
CA LEU A 240 -3.32 -3.69 -13.68
C LEU A 240 -1.79 -3.68 -13.87
N PHE A 241 -1.16 -2.50 -13.73
CA PHE A 241 0.28 -2.35 -13.95
C PHE A 241 1.07 -1.91 -12.73
N ASP A 242 0.40 -1.29 -11.76
CA ASP A 242 1.04 -0.62 -10.65
C ASP A 242 0.58 -1.21 -9.31
N PRO A 243 1.47 -1.27 -8.29
CA PRO A 243 1.08 -1.70 -6.96
C PRO A 243 0.01 -0.77 -6.38
N MET A 244 -0.86 -1.34 -5.55
CA MET A 244 -2.03 -0.66 -5.00
C MET A 244 -2.21 -1.02 -3.52
N ASP A 245 -2.11 -0.02 -2.66
CA ASP A 245 -2.32 -0.20 -1.22
C ASP A 245 -3.80 -0.11 -0.86
N PHE A 246 -4.58 -1.08 -1.33
CA PHE A 246 -6.03 -1.11 -1.07
C PHE A 246 -6.37 -1.36 0.41
N THR A 247 -5.46 -2.01 1.14
CA THR A 247 -5.66 -2.47 2.51
C THR A 247 -6.76 -3.54 2.65
N PRO A 248 -6.63 -4.69 1.98
CA PRO A 248 -7.65 -5.74 1.96
C PRO A 248 -7.74 -6.51 3.29
N VAL A 249 -8.67 -7.46 3.30
CA VAL A 249 -8.85 -8.49 4.34
C VAL A 249 -9.41 -7.92 5.64
N VAL A 250 -10.72 -8.04 5.77
CA VAL A 250 -11.45 -7.95 7.04
C VAL A 250 -12.43 -9.13 7.16
N PHE A 251 -12.27 -9.97 8.18
CA PHE A 251 -13.14 -11.13 8.41
C PHE A 251 -14.24 -10.84 9.42
N GLY A 252 -13.98 -9.94 10.35
CA GLY A 252 -14.92 -9.52 11.38
C GLY A 252 -15.89 -8.43 10.96
N ASP A 253 -16.49 -7.80 11.97
CA ASP A 253 -17.36 -6.66 11.83
C ASP A 253 -16.54 -5.37 11.64
N ILE A 254 -17.14 -4.43 10.91
CA ILE A 254 -16.61 -3.08 10.75
C ILE A 254 -17.50 -2.18 11.61
N PRO A 255 -16.93 -1.39 12.55
CA PRO A 255 -17.73 -0.52 13.41
C PRO A 255 -18.68 0.37 12.61
N ASN A 256 -19.97 0.35 12.97
CA ASN A 256 -21.05 1.14 12.34
C ASN A 256 -21.31 0.85 10.85
N ILE A 257 -20.73 -0.21 10.29
CA ILE A 257 -20.85 -0.55 8.87
C ILE A 257 -21.31 -2.00 8.74
N LYS A 258 -22.36 -2.22 7.95
CA LYS A 258 -22.76 -3.56 7.53
C LYS A 258 -21.86 -4.02 6.38
N ARG A 259 -21.00 -4.98 6.64
CA ARG A 259 -20.09 -5.53 5.63
C ARG A 259 -20.86 -6.21 4.49
N ALA A 260 -20.55 -5.83 3.25
CA ALA A 260 -21.18 -6.35 2.04
C ALA A 260 -20.45 -7.59 1.47
N THR A 261 -19.19 -7.79 1.84
CA THR A 261 -18.34 -8.90 1.39
C THR A 261 -18.40 -10.09 2.35
N ARG A 262 -18.00 -11.27 1.86
CA ARG A 262 -17.90 -12.52 2.65
C ARG A 262 -16.44 -12.88 2.88
N ASN A 263 -16.15 -13.71 3.88
CA ASN A 263 -14.77 -14.06 4.25
C ASN A 263 -13.98 -14.73 3.11
N GLY A 264 -14.62 -15.52 2.25
CA GLY A 264 -13.96 -16.08 1.06
C GLY A 264 -13.57 -15.00 0.04
N PHE A 265 -14.41 -13.97 -0.13
CA PHE A 265 -14.11 -12.82 -0.99
C PHE A 265 -12.93 -12.01 -0.44
N GLU A 266 -12.92 -11.77 0.88
CA GLU A 266 -11.84 -11.09 1.60
C GLU A 266 -10.52 -11.83 1.49
N LEU A 267 -10.52 -13.15 1.70
CA LEU A 267 -9.33 -13.97 1.55
C LEU A 267 -8.78 -13.94 0.12
N GLY A 268 -9.65 -13.95 -0.89
CA GLY A 268 -9.25 -13.88 -2.30
C GLY A 268 -8.47 -12.60 -2.65
N GLN A 269 -8.78 -11.48 -1.99
CA GLN A 269 -8.08 -10.20 -2.20
C GLN A 269 -6.59 -10.28 -1.86
N ALA A 270 -6.19 -11.11 -0.89
CA ALA A 270 -4.80 -11.24 -0.45
C ALA A 270 -3.85 -11.77 -1.52
N VAL A 271 -4.38 -12.42 -2.55
CA VAL A 271 -3.63 -12.89 -3.73
C VAL A 271 -3.97 -12.06 -4.97
N LEU A 272 -5.23 -11.63 -5.10
CA LEU A 272 -5.70 -10.88 -6.26
C LEU A 272 -5.00 -9.52 -6.37
N LEU A 273 -4.97 -8.76 -5.28
CA LEU A 273 -4.45 -7.39 -5.25
C LEU A 273 -2.94 -7.39 -5.03
N LEU A 274 -2.20 -6.70 -5.89
CA LEU A 274 -0.75 -6.59 -5.82
C LEU A 274 -0.35 -5.32 -5.06
N SER A 275 0.41 -5.49 -3.98
CA SER A 275 1.12 -4.43 -3.28
C SER A 275 2.53 -4.91 -2.89
N GLY A 276 3.54 -4.04 -2.91
CA GLY A 276 4.89 -4.39 -2.43
C GLY A 276 4.97 -4.50 -0.91
N ILE A 277 4.27 -3.62 -0.19
CA ILE A 277 3.92 -3.83 1.21
C ILE A 277 2.41 -3.99 1.28
N GLN A 278 1.93 -5.19 1.60
CA GLN A 278 0.51 -5.44 1.75
C GLN A 278 0.10 -5.13 3.20
N HIS A 279 -0.57 -4.00 3.41
CA HIS A 279 -1.27 -3.75 4.66
C HIS A 279 -2.55 -4.58 4.68
N TYR A 280 -2.81 -5.30 5.76
CA TYR A 280 -4.08 -5.99 5.98
C TYR A 280 -4.89 -5.24 7.03
N ALA A 281 -6.19 -5.05 6.77
CA ALA A 281 -7.07 -4.28 7.65
C ALA A 281 -7.41 -5.00 8.96
N GLU A 282 -7.38 -6.34 8.94
CA GLU A 282 -7.80 -7.15 10.08
C GLU A 282 -6.98 -6.89 11.36
N THR A 283 -7.70 -6.89 12.48
CA THR A 283 -7.17 -6.66 13.83
C THR A 283 -6.67 -7.96 14.48
N PRO A 284 -5.83 -7.88 15.53
CA PRO A 284 -5.45 -9.06 16.30
C PRO A 284 -6.65 -9.82 16.89
N ASP A 285 -7.69 -9.10 17.35
CA ASP A 285 -8.90 -9.72 17.91
C ASP A 285 -9.70 -10.45 16.82
N GLY A 286 -9.91 -9.80 15.68
CA GLY A 286 -10.60 -10.42 14.55
C GLY A 286 -9.85 -11.66 14.03
N MET A 287 -8.53 -11.55 13.83
CA MET A 287 -7.71 -12.69 13.38
C MET A 287 -7.69 -13.85 14.38
N ALA A 288 -7.87 -13.61 15.68
CA ALA A 288 -7.95 -14.68 16.68
C ALA A 288 -9.20 -15.58 16.50
N THR A 289 -10.24 -15.08 15.84
CA THR A 289 -11.48 -15.83 15.55
C THR A 289 -11.42 -16.59 14.23
N VAL A 290 -10.41 -16.34 13.40
CA VAL A 290 -10.27 -16.91 12.06
C VAL A 290 -9.80 -18.36 12.14
N PRO A 291 -10.35 -19.28 11.32
CA PRO A 291 -9.89 -20.67 11.29
C PRO A 291 -8.38 -20.79 11.07
N ALA A 292 -7.75 -21.74 11.77
CA ALA A 292 -6.30 -21.92 11.77
C ALA A 292 -5.70 -22.10 10.36
N TYR A 293 -6.42 -22.75 9.44
CA TYR A 293 -5.96 -22.94 8.06
C TYR A 293 -5.95 -21.63 7.23
N VAL A 294 -6.91 -20.73 7.48
CA VAL A 294 -6.95 -19.41 6.82
C VAL A 294 -5.81 -18.54 7.35
N LYS A 295 -5.62 -18.53 8.68
CA LYS A 295 -4.48 -17.87 9.31
C LYS A 295 -3.15 -18.43 8.78
N GLY A 296 -3.03 -19.75 8.67
CA GLY A 296 -1.88 -20.45 8.08
C GLY A 296 -1.56 -19.96 6.67
N LEU A 297 -2.56 -19.92 5.79
CA LEU A 297 -2.41 -19.39 4.43
C LEU A 297 -1.86 -17.95 4.43
N LEU A 298 -2.44 -17.03 5.21
CA LEU A 298 -2.00 -15.62 5.28
C LEU A 298 -0.58 -15.45 5.83
N ARG A 299 -0.08 -16.39 6.64
CA ARG A 299 1.32 -16.41 7.10
C ARG A 299 2.25 -16.80 5.95
N GLU A 300 1.85 -17.82 5.19
CA GLU A 300 2.64 -18.47 4.13
C GLU A 300 2.65 -17.72 2.80
N LEU A 301 1.70 -16.81 2.56
CA LEU A 301 1.64 -16.03 1.31
C LEU A 301 2.99 -15.38 0.98
N PRO A 302 3.50 -15.51 -0.25
CA PRO A 302 4.80 -14.98 -0.60
C PRO A 302 4.80 -13.44 -0.60
N ARG A 303 5.97 -12.83 -0.40
CA ARG A 303 6.11 -11.35 -0.38
C ARG A 303 6.33 -10.74 -1.77
N HIS A 304 6.48 -11.59 -2.78
CA HIS A 304 6.59 -11.21 -4.19
C HIS A 304 6.08 -12.35 -5.06
N TRP A 305 5.86 -12.05 -6.34
CA TRP A 305 5.36 -12.99 -7.32
C TRP A 305 6.29 -13.01 -8.52
N ASP A 306 6.58 -14.19 -9.04
CA ASP A 306 7.40 -14.39 -10.24
C ASP A 306 6.58 -14.30 -11.52
N GLU A 307 5.30 -14.66 -11.43
CA GLU A 307 4.42 -14.84 -12.58
C GLU A 307 2.96 -14.63 -12.17
N VAL A 308 2.18 -14.08 -13.10
CA VAL A 308 0.72 -14.01 -13.02
C VAL A 308 0.13 -14.65 -14.27
N ARG A 309 -0.96 -15.40 -14.10
CA ARG A 309 -1.78 -15.93 -15.18
C ARG A 309 -3.22 -15.50 -14.96
N PHE A 310 -3.80 -14.87 -15.97
CA PHE A 310 -5.22 -14.58 -15.99
C PHE A 310 -5.96 -15.84 -16.42
N LEU A 311 -6.90 -16.30 -15.59
CA LEU A 311 -7.67 -17.51 -15.85
C LEU A 311 -9.04 -17.15 -16.43
N ASP A 312 -9.77 -16.26 -15.75
CA ASP A 312 -11.07 -15.79 -16.20
C ASP A 312 -11.46 -14.49 -15.48
N GLY A 313 -12.43 -13.74 -16.00
CA GLY A 313 -12.93 -12.55 -15.35
C GLY A 313 -13.71 -11.61 -16.27
N GLU A 314 -14.53 -10.78 -15.64
CA GLU A 314 -15.25 -9.70 -16.27
C GLU A 314 -15.14 -8.45 -15.37
N PRO A 315 -14.63 -7.31 -15.89
CA PRO A 315 -14.37 -6.12 -15.08
C PRO A 315 -15.59 -5.67 -14.26
N GLY A 316 -15.42 -5.57 -12.95
CA GLY A 316 -16.47 -5.16 -12.01
C GLY A 316 -17.45 -6.25 -11.60
N LYS A 317 -17.34 -7.46 -12.16
CA LYS A 317 -18.19 -8.61 -11.80
C LYS A 317 -17.41 -9.71 -11.10
N PHE A 318 -16.34 -10.21 -11.69
CA PHE A 318 -15.54 -11.28 -11.10
C PHE A 318 -14.13 -11.31 -11.69
N ALA A 319 -13.19 -11.91 -10.96
CA ALA A 319 -11.83 -12.10 -11.44
C ALA A 319 -11.26 -13.39 -10.86
N VAL A 320 -10.55 -14.15 -11.69
CA VAL A 320 -9.82 -15.35 -11.30
C VAL A 320 -8.41 -15.27 -11.87
N ILE A 321 -7.42 -15.28 -10.99
CA ILE A 321 -6.01 -15.26 -11.35
C ILE A 321 -5.24 -16.37 -10.63
N ALA A 322 -4.14 -16.79 -11.24
CA ALA A 322 -3.12 -17.59 -10.57
C ALA A 322 -1.82 -16.78 -10.48
N ARG A 323 -1.18 -16.78 -9.31
CA ARG A 323 0.16 -16.21 -9.14
C ARG A 323 1.14 -17.27 -8.67
N ARG A 324 2.36 -17.21 -9.18
CA ARG A 324 3.45 -18.13 -8.80
C ARG A 324 4.50 -17.40 -7.96
N ALA A 325 4.99 -18.08 -6.93
CA ALA A 325 6.21 -17.70 -6.23
C ALA A 325 7.08 -18.95 -6.05
N GLY A 326 8.29 -18.93 -6.59
CA GLY A 326 9.13 -20.11 -6.71
C GLY A 326 8.39 -21.24 -7.44
N LYS A 327 8.13 -22.34 -6.73
CA LYS A 327 7.43 -23.51 -7.25
C LYS A 327 5.94 -23.57 -6.86
N GLN A 328 5.47 -22.66 -6.01
CA GLN A 328 4.11 -22.68 -5.49
C GLN A 328 3.19 -21.78 -6.31
N TRP A 329 1.99 -22.27 -6.59
CA TRP A 329 0.92 -21.54 -7.25
C TRP A 329 -0.19 -21.23 -6.27
N PHE A 330 -0.71 -20.02 -6.34
CA PHE A 330 -1.83 -19.52 -5.55
C PHE A 330 -2.91 -19.07 -6.52
N VAL A 331 -4.09 -19.67 -6.42
CA VAL A 331 -5.24 -19.31 -7.25
C VAL A 331 -6.24 -18.57 -6.38
N ALA A 332 -6.70 -17.42 -6.85
CA ALA A 332 -7.71 -16.65 -6.17
C ALA A 332 -8.81 -16.23 -7.15
N GLY A 333 -10.04 -16.35 -6.67
CA GLY A 333 -11.24 -15.93 -7.37
C GLY A 333 -12.12 -15.09 -6.46
N ILE A 334 -12.71 -14.03 -7.01
CA ILE A 334 -13.75 -13.25 -6.34
C ILE A 334 -14.95 -13.12 -7.27
N ASN A 335 -16.16 -13.14 -6.69
CA ASN A 335 -17.42 -12.90 -7.40
C ASN A 335 -18.18 -11.77 -6.69
N ALA A 336 -18.45 -10.69 -7.42
CA ALA A 336 -19.20 -9.52 -6.98
C ALA A 336 -20.61 -9.47 -7.56
N ASP A 337 -21.00 -10.47 -8.37
CA ASP A 337 -22.40 -10.65 -8.75
C ASP A 337 -23.23 -11.22 -7.59
N GLU A 338 -24.53 -10.96 -7.63
CA GLU A 338 -25.49 -11.50 -6.67
C GLU A 338 -25.70 -13.01 -6.85
N GLN A 339 -25.51 -13.50 -8.08
CA GLN A 339 -25.74 -14.89 -8.43
C GLN A 339 -24.45 -15.71 -8.25
N PRO A 340 -24.57 -16.97 -7.76
CA PRO A 340 -23.46 -17.91 -7.77
C PRO A 340 -22.84 -18.06 -9.16
N ARG A 341 -21.53 -18.27 -9.20
CA ARG A 341 -20.77 -18.44 -10.43
C ARG A 341 -19.96 -19.73 -10.34
N GLU A 342 -20.07 -20.54 -11.38
CA GLU A 342 -19.17 -21.66 -11.63
C GLU A 342 -18.04 -21.20 -12.54
N VAL A 343 -16.82 -21.61 -12.22
CA VAL A 343 -15.60 -21.37 -12.99
C VAL A 343 -14.87 -22.69 -13.13
N SER A 344 -14.36 -22.98 -14.34
CA SER A 344 -13.76 -24.26 -14.73
C SER A 344 -12.30 -24.13 -15.11
#